data_AF-A0A941F8F4-F1
#
_entry.id   AF-A0A941F8F4-F1
#
_cell.length_a   1.000
_cell.length_b   1.000
_cell.length_c   1.000
_cell.angle_alpha   90.00
_cell.angle_beta   90.00
_cell.angle_gamma   90.00
#
_symmetry.space_group_name_H-M   'P 1'
#
loop_
_entity.id
_entity.type
_entity.pdbx_description
1 polymer ?
#
loop_
_entity_poly.entity_id
_entity_poly.type
_entity_poly.pdbx_seq_one_letter_code
_entity_poly.pdbx_strand_id
1 'polypeptide(L)' 'MDEGRDTPAAAGSGPPIAGELSPVQRAYGRYATHFLGCLTCRDIDRSCAEGGQLWRDYEATSDAVGRLMGG' A
#
# COMPACT_ATOMS: atom_id res chain seq x y z
N MET A 1 -45.22 -7.41 13.86
CA MET A 1 -44.20 -6.37 13.61
C MET A 1 -42.88 -7.05 13.92
N ASP A 2 -42.22 -7.58 12.89
CA ASP A 2 -40.86 -8.13 12.99
C ASP A 2 -39.90 -6.95 13.09
N GLU A 3 -39.45 -6.63 14.30
CA GLU A 3 -38.29 -5.77 14.52
C GLU A 3 -37.03 -6.57 14.18
N GLY A 4 -36.82 -6.73 12.87
CA GLY A 4 -35.60 -7.24 12.31
C GLY A 4 -34.54 -6.16 12.22
N ARG A 5 -33.42 -6.43 12.90
CA ARG A 5 -32.04 -6.00 12.57
C ARG A 5 -31.51 -4.78 13.31
N ASP A 6 -31.30 -4.96 14.62
CA ASP A 6 -30.09 -4.44 15.27
C ASP A 6 -29.14 -5.61 15.53
N THR A 7 -28.50 -6.11 14.48
CA THR A 7 -27.28 -6.90 14.66
C THR A 7 -26.18 -5.87 14.90
N PRO A 8 -25.62 -5.72 16.12
CA PRO A 8 -24.39 -4.98 16.27
C PRO A 8 -23.40 -5.63 15.31
N ALA A 9 -22.79 -4.85 14.42
CA ALA A 9 -21.73 -5.34 13.57
C ALA A 9 -20.77 -6.10 14.48
N ALA A 10 -20.68 -7.43 14.33
CA ALA A 10 -19.71 -8.22 15.05
C ALA A 10 -18.39 -7.51 14.78
N ALA A 11 -17.80 -6.92 15.82
CA ALA A 11 -16.46 -6.39 15.76
C ALA A 11 -15.60 -7.60 15.46
N GLY A 12 -15.46 -7.88 14.17
CA GLY A 12 -14.73 -9.01 13.67
C GLY A 12 -13.35 -8.85 14.25
N SER A 13 -12.97 -9.79 15.11
CA SER A 13 -11.57 -10.13 15.29
C SER A 13 -11.08 -10.64 13.93
N GLY A 14 -10.93 -9.71 12.98
CA GLY A 14 -10.14 -9.95 11.79
C GLY A 14 -8.76 -10.33 12.29
N PRO A 15 -8.09 -11.30 11.65
CA PRO A 15 -6.75 -11.67 12.04
C PRO A 15 -5.92 -10.39 12.14
N PRO A 16 -5.08 -10.23 13.19
CA PRO A 16 -4.21 -9.07 13.24
C PRO A 16 -3.46 -9.05 11.92
N ILE A 17 -3.45 -7.90 11.23
CA ILE A 17 -2.63 -7.69 10.03
C ILE A 17 -1.16 -7.56 10.47
N ALA A 18 -0.70 -8.48 11.32
CA ALA A 18 0.60 -8.51 11.96
C ALA A 18 1.42 -9.65 11.33
N GLY A 19 1.49 -9.65 10.00
CA GLY A 19 2.57 -10.29 9.26
C GLY A 19 3.60 -9.22 8.91
N GLU A 20 4.87 -9.58 8.81
CA GLU A 20 5.85 -8.69 8.20
C GLU A 20 5.39 -8.38 6.76
N LEU A 21 5.31 -7.10 6.42
CA LEU A 21 4.97 -6.68 5.07
C LEU A 21 5.96 -7.29 4.08
N SER A 22 5.44 -7.78 2.95
CA SER A 22 6.29 -8.28 1.87
C SER A 22 7.23 -7.16 1.39
N PRO A 23 8.40 -7.49 0.80
CA PRO A 23 9.30 -6.49 0.23
C PRO A 23 8.58 -5.50 -0.71
N VAL A 24 7.67 -6.01 -1.55
CA VAL A 24 6.84 -5.21 -2.46
C VAL A 24 5.89 -4.29 -1.69
N GLN A 25 5.19 -4.81 -0.68
CA GLN A 25 4.29 -4.01 0.16
C GLN A 25 5.03 -2.91 0.91
N ARG A 26 6.25 -3.17 1.40
CA ARG A 26 7.10 -2.17 2.07
C ARG A 26 7.53 -1.07 1.10
N ALA A 27 7.98 -1.42 -0.09
CA ALA A 27 8.39 -0.45 -1.11
C ALA A 27 7.20 0.42 -1.54
N TYR A 28 6.05 -0.19 -1.81
CA TYR A 28 4.83 0.54 -2.13
C TYR A 28 4.37 1.45 -0.98
N GLY A 29 4.41 0.95 0.27
CA GLY A 29 4.01 1.73 1.45
C GLY A 29 4.85 3.00 1.64
N ARG A 30 6.16 2.92 1.37
CA ARG A 30 7.05 4.10 1.38
C ARG A 30 6.66 5.12 0.32
N TYR A 31 6.47 4.67 -0.92
CA TYR A 31 5.99 5.52 -2.02
C TYR A 31 4.64 6.17 -1.68
N ALA A 32 3.66 5.39 -1.23
CA ALA A 32 2.32 5.88 -0.91
C ALA A 32 2.35 6.91 0.23
N THR A 33 3.13 6.67 1.28
CA THR A 33 3.29 7.60 2.40
C THR A 33 3.86 8.95 1.91
N HIS A 34 4.91 8.92 1.08
CA HIS A 34 5.48 10.12 0.51
C HIS A 34 4.50 10.84 -0.42
N PHE A 35 3.88 10.11 -1.36
CA PHE A 35 2.97 10.66 -2.36
C PHE A 35 1.77 11.39 -1.72
N LEU A 36 1.21 10.83 -0.64
CA LEU A 36 0.08 11.43 0.07
C LEU A 36 0.48 12.69 0.86
N GLY A 37 1.72 12.79 1.32
CA GLY A 37 2.23 13.91 2.12
C GLY A 37 2.92 15.01 1.30
N CYS A 38 3.41 14.72 0.10
CA CYS A 38 4.20 15.65 -0.69
C CYS A 38 3.33 16.52 -1.61
N LEU A 39 3.35 17.85 -1.39
CA LEU A 39 2.61 18.80 -2.23
C LEU A 39 3.08 18.77 -3.69
N THR A 40 4.37 18.59 -3.94
CA THR A 40 4.94 18.47 -5.30
C THR A 40 4.49 17.19 -6.01
N CYS A 41 4.26 16.09 -5.28
CA CYS A 41 3.68 14.87 -5.86
C CYS A 41 2.20 15.05 -6.24
N ARG A 42 1.48 15.95 -5.55
CA ARG A 42 0.08 16.27 -5.83
C ARG A 42 -0.10 17.31 -6.94
N ASP A 43 0.98 17.97 -7.33
CA ASP A 43 1.00 18.88 -8.47
C ASP A 43 0.81 18.11 -9.79
N ILE A 44 0.28 18.77 -10.82
CA ILE A 44 0.05 18.19 -12.15
C ILE A 44 1.36 17.71 -12.78
N ASP A 45 2.44 18.47 -12.55
CA ASP A 45 3.75 18.18 -13.17
C ASP A 45 4.48 17.01 -12.50
N ARG A 46 4.07 16.63 -11.27
CA ARG A 46 4.62 15.49 -10.50
C ARG A 46 6.14 15.37 -10.54
N SER A 47 6.85 16.50 -10.54
CA SER A 47 8.32 16.58 -10.73
C SER A 47 9.13 16.22 -9.49
N CYS A 48 8.51 15.61 -8.47
CA CYS A 48 9.18 15.22 -7.23
C CYS A 48 10.20 14.12 -7.49
N ALA A 49 11.49 14.46 -7.38
CA ALA A 49 12.59 13.51 -7.57
C ALA A 49 12.54 12.34 -6.59
N GLU A 50 12.16 12.59 -5.33
CA GLU A 50 12.03 11.57 -4.29
C GLU A 50 10.88 10.60 -4.60
N GLY A 51 9.70 11.14 -4.94
CA GLY A 51 8.56 10.32 -5.36
C GLY A 51 8.88 9.44 -6.57
N GLY A 52 9.62 9.99 -7.55
CA GLY A 52 10.12 9.23 -8.70
C GLY A 52 11.12 8.14 -8.32
N GLN A 53 12.00 8.38 -7.35
CA GLN A 53 12.92 7.35 -6.85
C GLN A 53 12.18 6.24 -6.13
N LEU A 54 11.26 6.58 -5.24
CA LEU A 54 10.44 5.60 -4.49
C LEU A 54 9.59 4.74 -5.44
N TRP A 55 9.10 5.31 -6.54
CA TRP A 55 8.41 4.56 -7.58
C TRP A 55 9.33 3.55 -8.27
N ARG A 56 10.52 3.97 -8.72
CA ARG A 56 11.51 3.06 -9.33
C ARG A 56 11.92 1.93 -8.39
N ASP A 57 12.07 2.23 -7.10
CA ASP A 57 12.42 1.23 -6.09
C ASP A 57 11.30 0.18 -5.94
N TYR A 58 10.03 0.60 -5.98
CA TYR A 58 8.88 -0.30 -5.99
C TYR A 58 8.85 -1.21 -7.23
N GLU A 59 9.07 -0.64 -8.43
CA GLU A 59 9.12 -1.41 -9.68
C GLU A 59 10.26 -2.43 -9.65
N ALA A 60 11.47 -2.00 -9.29
CA ALA A 60 12.63 -2.88 -9.19
C ALA A 60 12.42 -4.02 -8.19
N THR A 61 11.77 -3.74 -7.05
CA THR A 61 11.45 -4.76 -6.04
C THR A 61 10.39 -5.74 -6.56
N SER A 62 9.38 -5.24 -7.26
CA SER A 62 8.31 -6.07 -7.85
C SER A 62 8.87 -7.01 -8.92
N ASP A 63 9.72 -6.50 -9.80
CA ASP A 63 10.41 -7.28 -10.84
C ASP A 63 11.31 -8.36 -10.22
N ALA A 64 12.10 -8.01 -9.21
CA ALA A 64 12.98 -8.96 -8.54
C ALA A 64 12.19 -10.11 -7.89
N VAL A 65 11.09 -9.79 -7.19
CA VAL A 65 10.22 -10.81 -6.58
C VAL A 65 9.51 -11.65 -7.65
N GLY A 66 9.02 -11.03 -8.73
CA GLY A 66 8.39 -11.73 -9.85
C GLY A 66 9.33 -12.75 -10.50
N ARG A 67 10.60 -12.39 -10.70
CA ARG A 67 11.63 -13.31 -11.23
C ARG A 67 11.93 -14.47 -10.30
N LEU A 68 11.90 -14.26 -8.98
CA LEU A 68 12.14 -15.32 -7.99
C LEU A 68 10.98 -16.31 -7.87
N MET A 69 9.75 -15.89 -8.19
CA MET A 69 8.54 -16.70 -8.06
C MET A 69 8.14 -17.41 -9.37
N GLY A 70 8.70 -17.01 -10.51
CA GLY A 70 8.38 -17.53 -11.84
C GLY A 70 9.53 -18.28 -12.54
N GLY A 71 10.57 -18.68 -11.80
CA GLY A 71 11.72 -19.45 -12.29
C GLY A 71 11.57 -20.95 -12.08
#